data_AF-A0A951UEC7-F1
#
_entry.id   AF-A0A951UEC7-F1
#
_cell.length_a   1.000
_cell.length_b   1.000
_cell.length_c   1.000
_cell.angle_alpha   90.00
_cell.angle_beta   90.00
_cell.angle_gamma   90.00
#
_symmetry.space_group_name_H-M   'P 1'
#
loop_
_entity.id
_entity.type
_entity.pdbx_description
1 polymer ?
#
loop_
_entity_poly.entity_id
_entity_poly.type
_entity_poly.pdbx_seq_one_letter_code
_entity_poly.pdbx_strand_id
1 'polypeptide(L)'
;MAIKFLKWLSVLANILALVLFIPGIALAAPYPTDATSSIIISQASNSFSEIDLTPLQRQKLQAVRQRRNKEIQAVLDSSQRAKLAQNLHIGNNLNQALEKLDLQPEQQELVKAILQFTNLKMKAIYSQIASGRV
;
A
#
# COMPACT_ATOMS: atom_id res chain seq x y z
N MET A 1 22.10 20.02 36.82
CA MET A 1 21.17 19.70 35.70
C MET A 1 20.93 20.87 34.73
N ALA A 2 21.58 22.04 34.85
CA ALA A 2 21.35 23.17 33.94
C ALA A 2 22.06 23.05 32.56
N ILE A 3 23.22 22.37 32.52
CA ILE A 3 24.07 22.30 31.31
C ILE A 3 23.41 21.48 30.18
N LYS A 4 22.66 20.43 30.54
CA LYS A 4 21.90 19.64 29.55
C LYS A 4 20.79 20.48 28.95
N PHE A 5 20.06 21.27 29.75
CA PHE A 5 18.98 22.12 29.27
C PHE A 5 19.46 23.19 28.28
N LEU A 6 20.62 23.80 28.54
CA LEU A 6 21.21 24.81 27.64
C LEU A 6 21.62 24.23 26.28
N LYS A 7 22.07 22.96 26.26
CA LYS A 7 22.38 22.24 25.01
C LYS A 7 21.13 21.96 24.18
N TRP A 8 20.03 21.59 24.82
CA TRP A 8 18.74 21.39 24.13
C TRP A 8 18.18 22.70 23.58
N LEU A 9 18.31 23.80 24.33
CA LEU A 9 17.88 25.12 23.89
C LEU A 9 18.68 25.62 22.68
N SER A 10 19.99 25.34 22.64
CA SER A 10 20.88 25.68 21.52
C SER A 10 20.54 24.90 20.23
N VAL A 11 20.16 23.63 20.35
CA VAL A 11 19.72 22.81 19.21
C VAL A 11 18.39 23.34 18.65
N LEU A 12 17.43 23.67 19.53
CA LEU A 12 16.15 24.26 19.11
C LEU A 12 16.33 25.61 18.41
N ALA A 13 17.22 26.47 18.92
CA ALA A 13 17.52 27.75 18.31
C ALA A 13 18.13 27.59 16.90
N ASN A 14 19.01 26.61 16.69
CA ASN A 14 19.59 26.34 15.38
C ASN A 14 18.55 25.83 14.36
N ILE A 15 17.65 24.95 14.80
CA ILE A 15 16.57 24.44 13.92
C ILE A 15 15.62 25.57 13.53
N LEU A 16 15.26 26.44 14.48
CA LEU A 16 14.39 27.58 14.21
C LEU A 16 15.04 28.59 13.24
N ALA A 17 16.32 28.87 13.42
CA ALA A 17 17.08 29.72 12.49
C ALA A 17 17.14 29.11 11.09
N LEU A 18 17.33 27.79 10.96
CA LEU A 18 17.34 27.09 9.68
C LEU A 18 15.99 27.23 8.95
N VAL A 19 14.87 27.08 9.65
CA VAL A 19 13.52 27.19 9.06
C VAL A 19 13.23 28.62 8.60
N LEU A 20 13.66 29.64 9.36
CA LEU A 20 13.44 31.05 9.02
C LEU A 20 14.29 31.53 7.83
N PHE A 21 15.44 30.91 7.59
CA PHE A 21 16.35 31.26 6.49
C PHE A 21 16.11 30.48 5.19
N ILE A 22 15.05 29.66 5.10
CA ILE A 22 14.66 29.05 3.82
C ILE A 22 14.02 30.16 2.97
N PRO A 23 14.64 30.57 1.84
CA PRO A 23 14.01 31.51 0.93
C PRO A 23 12.71 30.88 0.42
N GLY A 24 11.61 31.63 0.50
CA GLY A 24 10.30 31.18 0.07
C GLY A 24 10.35 30.69 -1.37
N ILE A 25 10.19 29.37 -1.56
CA ILE A 25 10.02 28.78 -2.89
C ILE A 25 8.65 29.24 -3.39
N ALA A 26 8.65 30.12 -4.39
CA ALA A 26 7.44 30.50 -5.10
C ALA A 26 6.84 29.24 -5.74
N LEU A 27 5.78 28.71 -5.14
CA LEU A 27 4.94 27.69 -5.73
C LEU A 27 4.21 28.31 -6.91
N ALA A 28 4.65 28.00 -8.13
CA ALA A 28 3.86 28.24 -9.32
C ALA A 28 2.58 27.39 -9.23
N ALA A 29 1.50 28.03 -8.80
CA ALA A 29 0.17 27.43 -8.82
C ALA A 29 -0.21 27.17 -10.29
N PRO A 30 -0.70 25.97 -10.63
CA PRO A 30 -1.26 25.72 -11.96
C PRO A 30 -2.43 26.68 -12.20
N TYR A 31 -2.37 27.43 -13.29
CA TYR A 31 -3.53 28.16 -13.80
C TYR A 31 -4.61 27.15 -14.20
N PRO A 32 -5.86 27.28 -13.72
CA PRO A 32 -6.92 26.37 -14.11
C PRO A 32 -7.27 26.62 -15.57
N THR A 33 -6.77 25.77 -16.47
CA THR A 33 -7.37 25.62 -17.78
C THR A 33 -8.67 24.84 -17.59
N ASP A 34 -9.80 25.50 -17.75
CA ASP A 34 -11.12 24.90 -17.92
C ASP A 34 -11.13 24.06 -19.21
N ALA A 35 -10.48 22.89 -19.15
CA ALA A 35 -10.71 21.82 -20.09
C ALA A 35 -11.67 20.87 -19.38
N THR A 36 -12.96 21.06 -19.65
CA THR A 36 -14.04 20.11 -19.33
C THR A 36 -13.82 18.83 -20.14
N SER A 37 -12.74 18.11 -19.85
CA SER A 37 -12.60 16.71 -20.18
C SER A 37 -13.31 15.97 -19.06
N SER A 38 -14.60 15.70 -19.26
CA SER A 38 -15.29 14.68 -18.52
C SER A 38 -14.53 13.38 -18.73
N ILE A 39 -13.57 13.10 -17.86
CA ILE A 39 -13.00 11.77 -17.72
C ILE A 39 -14.15 10.92 -17.17
N ILE A 40 -14.91 10.35 -18.09
CA ILE A 40 -15.79 9.22 -17.79
C ILE A 40 -14.83 8.10 -17.40
N ILE A 41 -14.54 7.99 -16.10
CA ILE A 41 -13.95 6.79 -15.54
C ILE A 41 -15.07 5.76 -15.59
N SER A 42 -15.16 5.06 -16.73
CA SER A 42 -15.94 3.84 -16.82
C SER A 42 -15.49 2.95 -15.67
N GLN A 43 -16.43 2.62 -14.78
CA GLN A 43 -16.21 1.62 -13.74
C GLN A 43 -15.91 0.31 -14.47
N ALA A 44 -14.62 0.06 -14.73
CA ALA A 44 -14.16 -1.19 -15.30
C ALA A 44 -14.69 -2.29 -14.38
N SER A 45 -15.56 -3.13 -14.94
CA SER A 45 -16.12 -4.27 -14.25
C SER A 45 -14.98 -5.02 -13.55
N ASN A 46 -15.20 -5.39 -12.28
CA ASN A 46 -14.20 -6.05 -11.43
C ASN A 46 -13.79 -7.45 -11.93
N SER A 47 -14.16 -7.83 -13.15
CA SER A 47 -13.78 -9.07 -13.82
C SER A 47 -12.52 -8.85 -14.64
N PHE A 48 -11.37 -8.79 -13.95
CA PHE A 48 -10.05 -8.88 -14.58
C PHE A 48 -9.72 -10.32 -15.05
N SER A 49 -10.73 -11.13 -15.35
CA SER A 49 -10.63 -12.60 -15.46
C SER A 49 -10.03 -13.10 -16.77
N GLU A 50 -9.72 -12.23 -17.73
CA GLU A 50 -9.29 -12.70 -19.07
C GLU A 50 -8.26 -11.75 -19.71
N ILE A 51 -7.28 -11.33 -18.92
CA ILE A 51 -6.11 -10.65 -19.46
C ILE A 51 -5.04 -11.71 -19.72
N ASP A 52 -4.66 -11.90 -20.99
CA ASP A 52 -3.46 -12.65 -21.33
C ASP A 52 -2.22 -11.94 -20.77
N LEU A 53 -1.76 -12.44 -19.63
CA LEU A 53 -0.57 -11.96 -18.95
C LEU A 53 0.68 -12.59 -19.57
N THR A 54 1.65 -11.77 -19.91
CA THR A 54 3.00 -12.23 -20.30
C THR A 54 3.67 -12.94 -19.11
N PRO A 55 4.65 -13.83 -19.35
CA PRO A 55 5.38 -14.51 -18.26
C PRO A 55 5.95 -13.53 -17.23
N LEU A 56 6.52 -12.41 -17.69
CA LEU A 56 7.06 -11.36 -16.81
C LEU A 56 5.97 -10.71 -15.94
N GLN A 57 4.79 -10.45 -16.51
CA GLN A 57 3.67 -9.88 -15.76
C GLN A 57 3.14 -10.86 -14.70
N ARG A 58 3.04 -12.15 -15.05
CA ARG A 58 2.68 -13.22 -14.10
C ARG A 58 3.68 -13.27 -12.95
N GLN A 59 4.98 -13.20 -13.25
CA GLN A 59 6.03 -13.19 -12.24
C GLN A 59 5.91 -11.99 -11.29
N LYS A 60 5.69 -10.78 -11.83
CA LYS A 60 5.47 -9.57 -11.00
C LYS A 60 4.25 -9.74 -10.09
N LEU A 61 3.16 -10.27 -10.61
CA LEU A 61 1.94 -10.52 -9.83
C LEU A 61 2.17 -11.55 -8.71
N GLN A 62 2.90 -12.63 -9.01
CA GLN A 62 3.26 -13.64 -8.02
C GLN A 62 4.18 -13.05 -6.93
N ALA A 63 5.16 -12.22 -7.28
CA ALA A 63 6.01 -11.54 -6.31
C ALA A 63 5.20 -10.66 -5.35
N VAL A 64 4.22 -9.91 -5.87
CA VAL A 64 3.30 -9.10 -5.06
C VAL A 64 2.48 -9.98 -4.11
N ARG A 65 1.94 -11.10 -4.59
CA ARG A 65 1.16 -12.05 -3.75
C ARG A 65 2.02 -12.71 -2.67
N GLN A 66 3.24 -13.12 -3.00
CA GLN A 66 4.18 -13.69 -2.03
C GLN A 66 4.56 -12.68 -0.95
N ARG A 67 4.79 -11.41 -1.34
CA ARG A 67 5.09 -10.35 -0.39
C ARG A 67 3.93 -10.12 0.58
N ARG A 68 2.70 -10.01 0.06
CA ARG A 68 1.47 -9.94 0.88
C ARG A 68 1.40 -11.10 1.88
N ASN A 69 1.66 -12.32 1.44
CA ASN A 69 1.59 -13.49 2.33
C ASN A 69 2.61 -13.40 3.47
N LYS A 70 3.83 -12.92 3.20
CA LYS A 70 4.86 -12.68 4.23
C LYS A 70 4.44 -11.59 5.22
N GLU A 71 3.88 -10.49 4.73
CA GLU A 71 3.42 -9.37 5.57
C GLU A 71 2.25 -9.79 6.46
N ILE A 72 1.28 -10.54 5.93
CA ILE A 72 0.20 -11.13 6.73
C ILE A 72 0.78 -12.07 7.79
N GLN A 73 1.67 -12.98 7.43
CA GLN A 73 2.31 -13.88 8.40
C GLN A 73 3.01 -13.11 9.53
N ALA A 74 3.66 -11.98 9.23
CA ALA A 74 4.31 -11.16 10.24
C ALA A 74 3.34 -10.53 11.28
N VAL A 75 2.09 -10.28 10.88
CA VAL A 75 1.04 -9.75 11.79
C VAL A 75 0.45 -10.85 12.68
N LEU A 76 0.41 -12.08 12.19
CA LEU A 76 -0.21 -13.21 12.88
C LEU A 76 0.73 -13.87 13.91
N ASP A 77 0.16 -14.41 14.97
CA ASP A 77 0.86 -15.29 15.90
C ASP A 77 1.03 -16.72 15.35
N SER A 78 1.72 -17.59 16.09
CA SER A 78 2.00 -18.96 15.66
C SER A 78 0.73 -19.83 15.47
N SER A 79 -0.26 -19.70 16.35
CA SER A 79 -1.52 -20.44 16.28
C SER A 79 -2.35 -20.01 15.08
N GLN A 80 -2.48 -18.70 14.89
CA GLN A 80 -3.15 -18.08 13.74
C GLN A 80 -2.49 -18.50 12.43
N ARG A 81 -1.15 -18.53 12.36
CA ARG A 81 -0.41 -19.00 11.15
C ARG A 81 -0.72 -20.46 10.83
N ALA A 82 -0.76 -21.34 11.83
CA ALA A 82 -1.08 -22.75 11.63
C ALA A 82 -2.52 -22.92 11.11
N LYS A 83 -3.48 -22.20 11.70
CA LYS A 83 -4.89 -22.21 11.27
C LYS A 83 -5.07 -21.63 9.86
N LEU A 84 -4.32 -20.58 9.52
CA LEU A 84 -4.30 -20.02 8.17
C LEU A 84 -3.81 -21.06 7.14
N ALA A 85 -2.68 -21.72 7.42
CA ALA A 85 -2.13 -22.75 6.54
C ALA A 85 -3.09 -23.93 6.35
N GLN A 86 -3.72 -24.39 7.44
CA GLN A 86 -4.75 -25.44 7.37
C GLN A 86 -5.93 -25.03 6.48
N ASN A 87 -6.47 -23.82 6.66
CA ASN A 87 -7.60 -23.34 5.86
C ASN A 87 -7.25 -23.21 4.38
N LEU A 88 -6.01 -22.82 4.05
CA LEU A 88 -5.54 -22.77 2.66
C LEU A 88 -5.38 -24.18 2.07
N HIS A 89 -4.86 -25.14 2.84
CA HIS A 89 -4.69 -26.53 2.37
C HIS A 89 -6.02 -27.23 2.05
N ILE A 90 -7.09 -26.92 2.78
CA ILE A 90 -8.43 -27.48 2.50
C ILE A 90 -9.17 -26.74 1.38
N GLY A 91 -8.50 -25.84 0.65
CA GLY A 91 -9.02 -25.20 -0.55
C GLY A 91 -9.74 -23.86 -0.33
N ASN A 92 -9.75 -23.31 0.89
CA ASN A 92 -10.27 -21.95 1.06
C ASN A 92 -9.33 -20.95 0.36
N ASN A 93 -9.92 -19.92 -0.25
CA ASN A 93 -9.11 -18.80 -0.72
C ASN A 93 -8.60 -17.96 0.47
N LEU A 94 -7.64 -17.07 0.21
CA LEU A 94 -7.00 -16.29 1.28
C LEU A 94 -8.00 -15.48 2.12
N ASN A 95 -9.00 -14.84 1.50
CA ASN A 95 -9.97 -14.02 2.23
C ASN A 95 -10.83 -14.89 3.15
N GLN A 96 -11.35 -16.00 2.63
CA GLN A 96 -12.11 -16.99 3.42
C GLN A 96 -11.28 -17.58 4.56
N ALA A 97 -9.98 -17.81 4.33
CA ALA A 97 -9.09 -18.34 5.35
C ALA A 97 -8.78 -17.30 6.44
N LEU A 98 -8.67 -16.02 6.09
CA LEU A 98 -8.47 -14.92 7.03
C LEU A 98 -9.72 -14.66 7.89
N GLU A 99 -10.93 -14.75 7.31
CA GLU A 99 -12.20 -14.60 8.03
C GLU A 99 -12.42 -15.66 9.13
N LYS A 100 -11.77 -16.83 9.00
CA LYS A 100 -11.85 -17.92 9.99
C LYS A 100 -10.84 -17.78 11.13
N LEU A 101 -9.95 -16.79 11.07
CA LEU A 101 -9.02 -16.47 12.14
C LEU A 101 -9.71 -15.59 13.17
N ASP A 102 -9.42 -15.85 14.44
CA ASP A 102 -9.78 -14.94 15.52
C ASP A 102 -8.68 -13.88 15.61
N LEU A 103 -8.89 -12.76 14.91
CA LEU A 103 -7.94 -11.65 14.84
C LEU A 103 -8.33 -10.56 15.84
N GLN A 104 -7.34 -10.02 16.54
CA GLN A 104 -7.55 -8.79 17.31
C GLN A 104 -7.90 -7.62 16.38
N PRO A 105 -8.64 -6.60 16.85
CA PRO A 105 -9.04 -5.45 16.03
C PRO A 105 -7.85 -4.80 15.29
N GLU A 106 -6.71 -4.67 15.95
CA GLU A 106 -5.50 -4.08 15.39
C GLU A 106 -4.91 -4.97 14.30
N GLN A 107 -4.89 -6.30 14.51
CA GLN A 107 -4.44 -7.26 13.48
C GLN A 107 -5.36 -7.22 12.27
N GLN A 108 -6.67 -7.11 12.48
CA GLN A 108 -7.66 -7.02 11.41
C GLN A 108 -7.45 -5.77 10.56
N GLU A 109 -7.19 -4.63 11.18
CA GLU A 109 -6.87 -3.38 10.47
C GLU A 109 -5.59 -3.50 9.64
N LEU A 110 -4.53 -4.05 10.22
CA LEU A 110 -3.26 -4.27 9.53
C LEU A 110 -3.41 -5.23 8.34
N VAL A 111 -4.11 -6.35 8.52
CA VAL A 111 -4.39 -7.31 7.44
C VAL A 111 -5.20 -6.63 6.32
N LYS A 112 -6.22 -5.85 6.67
CA LYS A 112 -7.03 -5.09 5.70
C LYS A 112 -6.18 -4.10 4.92
N ALA A 113 -5.29 -3.36 5.59
CA ALA A 113 -4.37 -2.43 4.94
C ALA A 113 -3.42 -3.14 3.97
N ILE A 114 -2.85 -4.29 4.38
CA ILE A 114 -2.00 -5.12 3.51
C ILE A 114 -2.76 -5.59 2.27
N LEU A 115 -4.02 -6.04 2.43
CA LEU A 115 -4.86 -6.45 1.31
C LEU A 115 -5.18 -5.29 0.36
N GLN A 116 -5.55 -4.13 0.88
CA GLN A 116 -5.82 -2.93 0.08
C GLN A 116 -4.59 -2.47 -0.70
N PHE A 117 -3.44 -2.37 -0.03
CA PHE A 117 -2.18 -2.02 -0.67
C PHE A 117 -1.78 -3.01 -1.76
N THR A 118 -1.99 -4.31 -1.51
CA THR A 118 -1.77 -5.35 -2.51
C THR A 118 -2.67 -5.18 -3.72
N ASN A 119 -3.96 -4.91 -3.51
CA ASN A 119 -4.92 -4.68 -4.59
C ASN A 119 -4.53 -3.46 -5.44
N LEU A 120 -4.08 -2.38 -4.81
CA LEU A 120 -3.58 -1.19 -5.51
C LEU A 120 -2.35 -1.52 -6.37
N LYS A 121 -1.39 -2.29 -5.85
CA LYS A 121 -0.22 -2.75 -6.62
C LYS A 121 -0.62 -3.61 -7.81
N MET A 122 -1.55 -4.55 -7.60
CA MET A 122 -2.04 -5.40 -8.69
C MET A 122 -2.75 -4.55 -9.76
N LYS A 123 -3.60 -3.60 -9.36
CA LYS A 123 -4.27 -2.66 -10.29
C LYS A 123 -3.28 -1.84 -11.10
N ALA A 124 -2.20 -1.35 -10.48
CA ALA A 124 -1.15 -0.62 -11.17
C ALA A 124 -0.45 -1.50 -12.22
N ILE A 125 -0.15 -2.76 -11.90
CA ILE A 125 0.41 -3.72 -12.87
C ILE A 125 -0.57 -3.90 -14.03
N TYR A 126 -1.85 -4.18 -13.77
CA TYR A 126 -2.84 -4.37 -14.85
C TYR A 126 -3.02 -3.12 -15.71
N SER A 127 -3.00 -1.92 -15.12
CA SER A 127 -3.09 -0.66 -15.85
C SER A 127 -1.92 -0.45 -16.80
N GLN A 128 -0.69 -0.80 -16.40
CA GLN A 128 0.47 -0.76 -17.29
C GLN A 128 0.32 -1.74 -18.47
N ILE A 129 -0.31 -2.90 -18.22
CA ILE A 129 -0.58 -3.89 -19.28
C ILE A 129 -1.59 -3.35 -20.30
N ALA A 130 -2.65 -2.70 -19.83
CA ALA A 130 -3.64 -2.07 -20.70
C ALA A 130 -3.05 -0.91 -21.52
N SER A 131 -2.17 -0.10 -20.91
CA SER A 131 -1.55 1.05 -21.57
C SER A 131 -0.44 0.67 -22.57
N GLY A 132 0.23 -0.46 -22.40
CA GLY A 132 1.31 -0.92 -23.30
C GLY A 132 0.81 -1.67 -24.54
N ARG A 133 -0.51 -1.71 -24.77
CA ARG A 133 -1.14 -2.31 -25.97
C ARG A 133 -1.67 -1.26 -26.97
N VAL A 134 -1.39 0.03 -26.72
CA VAL A 134 -1.67 1.16 -27.64
C VAL A 134 -0.39 1.52 -28.36
#